data_AF-A0A3L9ZXX4-F1
#
_entry.id   AF-A0A3L9ZXX4-F1
#
_cell.length_a   1.000
_cell.length_b   1.000
_cell.length_c   1.000
_cell.angle_alpha   90.00
_cell.angle_beta   90.00
_cell.angle_gamma   90.00
#
_symmetry.space_group_name_H-M   'P 1'
#
loop_
_entity.id
_entity.type
_entity.pdbx_description
1 polymer ?
#
loop_
_entity_poly.entity_id
_entity_poly.type
_entity_poly.pdbx_seq_one_letter_code
_entity_poly.pdbx_strand_id
1 'polypeptide(L)' 'MKSTKKVSLACQVCFRKNYYTKKSNSARLEIKKFCSFCNKQTEHKEEK' A
#
# COMPACT_ATOMS: atom_id res chain seq x y z
N MET A 1 -14.21 -6.90 20.02
CA MET A 1 -14.03 -5.72 19.13
C MET A 1 -13.10 -6.12 17.98
N LYS A 2 -13.59 -6.25 16.75
CA LYS A 2 -12.76 -6.66 15.58
C LYS A 2 -11.93 -5.46 15.12
N SER A 3 -10.67 -5.41 15.52
CA SER A 3 -9.69 -4.43 15.05
C SER A 3 -9.44 -4.63 13.56
N THR A 4 -10.21 -3.95 12.71
CA THR A 4 -9.95 -3.91 11.27
C THR A 4 -8.61 -3.23 11.05
N LYS A 5 -7.57 -4.04 10.81
CA LYS A 5 -6.20 -3.55 10.57
C LYS A 5 -6.20 -2.84 9.22
N LYS A 6 -6.28 -1.51 9.26
CA LYS A 6 -5.97 -0.65 8.11
C LYS A 6 -4.47 -0.73 7.91
N VAL A 7 -4.05 -1.06 6.71
CA VAL A 7 -2.65 -1.10 6.31
C VAL A 7 -2.38 0.00 5.29
N SER A 8 -1.21 0.62 5.40
CA SER A 8 -0.73 1.58 4.42
C SER A 8 -0.02 0.85 3.27
N LEU A 9 -0.14 1.37 2.06
CA LEU A 9 0.58 0.91 0.90
C LEU A 9 1.63 1.99 0.55
N ALA A 10 2.89 1.61 0.68
CA ALA A 10 4.04 2.46 0.38
C ALA A 10 4.58 2.16 -1.02
N CYS A 11 4.81 3.20 -1.81
CA CYS A 11 5.45 3.09 -3.12
C CYS A 11 6.90 2.63 -2.98
N GLN A 12 7.35 1.64 -3.74
CA GLN A 12 8.75 1.16 -3.70
C GLN A 12 9.77 2.14 -4.28
N VAL A 13 9.32 3.18 -4.98
CA VAL A 13 10.21 4.17 -5.63
C VAL A 13 10.42 5.40 -4.76
N CYS A 14 9.34 5.97 -4.23
CA CYS A 14 9.40 7.19 -3.42
C CYS A 14 9.13 6.96 -1.92
N PHE A 15 8.86 5.71 -1.52
CA PHE A 15 8.56 5.30 -0.13
C PHE A 15 7.40 6.04 0.53
N ARG A 16 6.60 6.80 -0.26
CA ARG A 16 5.40 7.48 0.25
C ARG A 16 4.24 6.52 0.37
N LYS A 17 3.52 6.68 1.49
CA LYS A 17 2.23 6.05 1.77
C LYS A 17 1.16 6.76 0.95
N ASN A 18 0.73 6.12 -0.14
CA ASN A 18 -0.21 6.74 -1.08
C ASN A 18 -1.64 6.19 -0.94
N TYR A 19 -1.79 4.98 -0.38
CA TYR A 19 -3.08 4.33 -0.22
C TYR A 19 -3.21 3.67 1.16
N TYR A 20 -4.43 3.66 1.69
CA TYR A 20 -4.79 2.92 2.90
C TYR A 20 -5.83 1.88 2.52
N THR A 21 -5.53 0.60 2.75
CA THR A 21 -6.45 -0.49 2.48
C THR A 21 -6.76 -1.28 3.75
N LYS A 22 -7.90 -1.94 3.80
CA LYS A 22 -8.24 -2.85 4.90
C LYS A 22 -7.61 -4.20 4.56
N LYS A 23 -6.69 -4.67 5.40
CA LYS A 23 -6.08 -5.98 5.20
C LYS A 23 -7.12 -7.07 5.45
N SER A 24 -7.56 -7.73 4.37
CA SER A 24 -8.51 -8.85 4.44
C SER A 24 -7.81 -10.21 4.59
N ASN A 25 -6.54 -10.31 4.15
CA ASN A 25 -5.80 -11.56 4.10
C ASN A 25 -4.45 -11.43 4.82
N SER A 26 -3.92 -12.50 5.41
CA SER A 26 -2.65 -12.50 6.16
C SER A 26 -1.42 -12.25 5.29
N ALA A 27 -1.52 -12.43 3.98
CA ALA A 27 -0.44 -12.19 3.02
C ALA A 27 -0.03 -10.71 2.92
N ARG A 28 1.22 -10.44 2.53
CA ARG A 28 1.69 -9.09 2.17
C ARG A 28 0.98 -8.65 0.88
N LEU A 29 0.33 -7.48 0.90
CA LEU A 29 -0.29 -6.89 -0.30
C LEU A 29 0.79 -6.17 -1.13
N GLU A 30 1.00 -6.64 -2.36
CA GLU A 30 1.88 -6.02 -3.35
C GLU A 30 1.04 -5.67 -4.59
N ILE A 31 0.86 -4.38 -4.86
CA ILE A 31 -0.06 -3.88 -5.88
C ILE A 31 0.66 -2.89 -6.78
N LYS A 32 0.62 -3.11 -8.10
CA LYS A 32 1.10 -2.13 -9.08
C LYS A 32 0.04 -1.03 -9.27
N LYS A 33 0.28 0.12 -8.65
CA LYS A 33 -0.62 1.28 -8.65
C LYS A 33 0.11 2.51 -9.19
N PHE A 34 -0.65 3.45 -9.73
CA PHE A 34 -0.10 4.75 -10.10
C PHE A 34 0.36 5.50 -8.85
N CYS A 35 1.59 5.99 -8.85
CA CYS A 35 2.09 6.87 -7.80
C CYS A 35 2.04 8.30 -8.31
N SER A 36 1.21 9.14 -7.68
CA SER A 36 1.06 10.56 -8.01
C SER A 36 2.37 11.35 -7.81
N PHE A 37 3.26 10.90 -6.92
CA PHE A 37 4.55 11.55 -6.70
C PHE A 37 5.58 11.20 -7.77
N CYS A 38 5.53 9.99 -8.30
CA CYS A 38 6.44 9.55 -9.36
C CYS A 38 5.87 9.75 -10.77
N ASN A 39 4.60 10.15 -10.88
CA ASN A 39 3.82 10.23 -12.12
C ASN A 39 3.92 8.98 -13.01
N LYS A 40 4.04 7.80 -12.38
CA LYS A 40 4.19 6.52 -13.09
C LYS A 40 3.59 5.37 -12.30
N GLN A 41 3.26 4.28 -12.98
CA GLN A 41 2.81 3.06 -12.32
C GLN A 41 4.00 2.39 -11.64
N THR A 42 3.88 2.17 -10.34
CA THR A 42 4.94 1.64 -9.48
C THR A 42 4.37 0.56 -8.58
N GLU A 43 5.24 -0.32 -8.14
CA GLU A 43 4.87 -1.32 -7.16
C GLU A 43 4.69 -0.67 -5.80
N HIS A 44 3.52 -0.85 -5.19
CA HIS A 44 3.23 -0.44 -3.83
C HIS A 44 3.15 -1.68 -2.96
N LYS A 45 3.86 -1.67 -1.84
CA LYS A 45 3.88 -2.77 -0.87
C LYS A 45 3.21 -2.36 0.42
N GLU A 46 2.59 -3.33 1.07
CA GLU A 46 2.02 -3.17 2.39
C GLU A 46 3.10 -2.81 3.41
N GLU A 47 2.94 -1.64 4.02
CA GLU A 47 3.69 -1.21 5.19
C GLU A 47 2.75 -1.16 6.40
N LYS A 48 3.22 -1.76 7.50
CA LYS A 48 2.44 -2.00 8.71
C LYS A 48 2.15 -0.71 9.48
#